data_AF-A0A380FKV5-F1
#
_entry.id   AF-A0A380FKV5-F1
#
_cell.length_a   1.000
_cell.length_b   1.000
_cell.length_c   1.000
_cell.angle_alpha   90.00
_cell.angle_beta   90.00
_cell.angle_gamma   90.00
#
_symmetry.space_group_name_H-M   'P 1'
#
loop_
_entity.id
_entity.type
_entity.pdbx_description
1 polymer ?
#
loop_
_entity_poly.entity_id
_entity_poly.type
_entity_poly.pdbx_seq_one_letter_code
_entity_poly.pdbx_strand_id
1 'polypeptide(L)' 'MLRERGVTQLEIVGVCTDICVLHTAISAYNLGYELFISHKGVASFNPTGHEWALTHFKNSLGAVVE' A
#
# COMPACT_ATOMS: atom_id res chain seq x y z
N MET A 1 -15.26 9.48 7.09
CA MET A 1 -14.01 10.19 7.44
C MET A 1 -13.18 10.69 6.24
N LEU A 2 -12.51 9.84 5.44
CA LEU A 2 -11.62 10.30 4.35
C LEU A 2 -12.34 11.07 3.25
N ARG A 3 -13.45 10.51 2.73
CA ARG A 3 -14.27 11.14 1.67
C ARG A 3 -14.85 12.49 2.09
N GLU A 4 -15.35 12.60 3.32
CA GLU A 4 -15.85 13.87 3.89
C GLU A 4 -14.78 14.98 3.94
N ARG A 5 -13.50 14.59 3.96
CA ARG A 5 -12.35 15.51 4.01
C ARG A 5 -11.73 15.76 2.64
N GLY A 6 -12.32 15.23 1.57
CA GLY A 6 -11.81 15.37 0.20
C GLY A 6 -10.46 14.69 -0.03
N VAL A 7 -10.09 13.70 0.80
CA VAL A 7 -8.82 12.97 0.62
C VAL A 7 -8.95 12.05 -0.59
N THR A 8 -8.01 12.15 -1.53
CA THR A 8 -7.93 11.32 -2.74
C THR A 8 -6.65 10.48 -2.82
N GLN A 9 -5.65 10.81 -2.01
CA GLN A 9 -4.33 10.17 -1.97
C GLN A 9 -4.08 9.58 -0.59
N LEU A 10 -3.48 8.39 -0.54
CA LEU A 10 -3.10 7.71 0.69
C LEU A 10 -1.66 7.23 0.62
N GLU A 11 -0.85 7.67 1.58
CA GLU A 11 0.42 7.04 1.90
C GLU A 11 0.20 5.96 2.98
N ILE A 12 0.64 4.73 2.71
CA ILE A 12 0.44 3.60 3.64
C ILE A 12 1.80 3.11 4.13
N VAL A 13 1.97 3.14 5.45
CA VAL A 13 3.16 2.68 6.19
C VAL A 13 2.75 1.69 7.28
N GLY A 14 3.69 0.87 7.77
CA GLY A 14 3.47 -0.07 8.87
C GLY A 14 3.85 -1.51 8.56
N VAL A 15 3.24 -2.47 9.25
CA VAL A 15 3.54 -3.91 9.14
C VAL A 15 2.27 -4.75 9.11
N CYS A 16 2.26 -5.96 8.53
CA CYS A 16 3.28 -6.46 7.60
C CYS A 16 2.99 -5.99 6.17
N THR A 17 4.05 -5.76 5.38
CA THR A 17 3.95 -5.35 3.96
C THR A 17 3.01 -6.24 3.16
N ASP A 18 3.09 -7.56 3.38
CA ASP A 18 2.36 -8.60 2.67
C ASP A 18 1.11 -9.10 3.39
N ILE A 19 0.65 -8.41 4.45
CA ILE A 19 -0.55 -8.81 5.22
C ILE A 19 -1.50 -7.62 5.37
N CYS A 20 -1.34 -6.83 6.43
CA CYS A 20 -2.25 -5.72 6.72
C CYS A 20 -2.09 -4.60 5.69
N VAL A 21 -0.83 -4.20 5.42
CA VAL A 21 -0.52 -3.17 4.42
C VAL A 21 -1.06 -3.59 3.05
N LEU A 22 -0.87 -4.85 2.67
CA LEU A 22 -1.39 -5.39 1.42
C LEU A 22 -2.92 -5.27 1.30
N HIS A 23 -3.65 -5.77 2.28
CA HIS A 23 -5.12 -5.77 2.24
C HIS A 23 -5.70 -4.36 2.36
N THR A 24 -5.04 -3.46 3.10
CA THR A 24 -5.38 -2.04 3.14
C THR A 24 -5.15 -1.39 1.77
N ALA A 25 -4.01 -1.62 1.12
CA ALA A 25 -3.71 -1.09 -0.21
C ALA A 25 -4.70 -1.60 -1.27
N ILE A 26 -5.04 -2.89 -1.27
CA ILE A 26 -6.05 -3.47 -2.18
C ILE A 26 -7.41 -2.80 -1.98
N SER A 27 -7.83 -2.60 -0.73
CA SER A 27 -9.10 -1.95 -0.45
C SER A 27 -9.09 -0.48 -0.87
N ALA A 28 -7.99 0.22 -0.63
CA ALA A 28 -7.81 1.60 -1.04
C ALA A 28 -7.82 1.76 -2.57
N TYR A 29 -7.15 0.86 -3.30
CA TYR A 29 -7.19 0.79 -4.76
C TYR A 29 -8.63 0.62 -5.27
N ASN A 30 -9.36 -0.37 -4.76
CA ASN A 30 -10.74 -0.63 -5.16
C ASN A 30 -11.70 0.54 -4.85
N LEU A 31 -11.39 1.32 -3.82
CA LEU A 31 -12.14 2.52 -3.46
C LEU A 31 -11.75 3.76 -4.28
N GLY A 32 -10.73 3.66 -5.15
CA GLY A 32 -10.29 4.70 -6.07
C GLY A 32 -9.31 5.71 -5.47
N TYR A 33 -8.58 5.36 -4.40
CA TYR A 33 -7.52 6.22 -3.88
C TYR A 33 -6.22 6.02 -4.67
N GLU A 34 -5.50 7.12 -4.90
CA GLU A 34 -4.12 7.08 -5.39
C GLU A 34 -3.20 6.67 -4.25
N LEU A 35 -2.29 5.73 -4.52
CA LEU A 35 -1.52 5.03 -3.49
C LEU A 35 -0.03 5.37 -3.55
N PHE A 36 0.52 5.69 -2.39
CA PHE A 36 1.95 5.84 -2.15
C PHE A 36 2.38 4.83 -1.09
N ILE A 37 3.42 4.05 -1.39
CA ILE A 37 4.01 3.09 -0.45
C ILE A 37 5.50 3.40 -0.34
N SER A 38 5.93 3.92 0.81
CA SER A 38 7.37 4.04 1.07
C SER A 38 7.95 2.68 1.44
N HIS A 39 8.93 2.19 0.68
CA HIS A 39 9.71 1.00 0.97
C HIS A 39 10.32 1.06 2.38
N LYS A 40 10.77 2.24 2.83
CA LYS A 40 11.33 2.41 4.18
C LYS A 40 10.25 2.52 5.26
N GLY A 41 9.01 2.82 4.87
CA GLY A 41 7.87 2.93 5.76
C GLY A 41 7.15 1.61 6.02
N VAL A 42 7.46 0.55 5.27
CA VAL A 42 6.83 -0.77 5.42
C VAL A 42 7.86 -1.86 5.73
N ALA A 43 7.44 -2.87 6.47
CA ALA A 43 8.28 -4.04 6.73
C ALA A 43 7.45 -5.33 6.86
N SER A 44 8.08 -6.47 6.62
CA SER A 44 7.53 -7.79 6.94
C SER A 44 8.60 -8.67 7.57
N PHE A 45 8.19 -9.62 8.40
CA PHE A 45 9.08 -10.69 8.89
C PHE A 45 9.43 -11.70 7.79
N ASN A 46 8.71 -11.68 6.67
CA ASN A 46 8.92 -12.53 5.50
C ASN A 46 9.56 -11.71 4.36
N PRO A 47 10.88 -11.83 4.11
CA PRO A 47 11.56 -11.04 3.08
C PRO A 47 11.01 -11.28 1.67
N THR A 48 10.70 -12.52 1.32
CA THR A 48 10.11 -12.85 0.02
C THR A 48 8.72 -12.23 -0.14
N GLY A 49 7.93 -12.24 0.93
CA GLY A 49 6.62 -11.59 0.96
C GLY A 49 6.71 -10.07 0.81
N HIS A 50 7.67 -9.45 1.50
CA HIS A 50 7.96 -8.02 1.39
C HIS A 50 8.23 -7.60 -0.05
N GLU A 51 9.20 -8.24 -0.71
CA GLU A 51 9.58 -7.92 -2.10
C GLU A 51 8.44 -8.17 -3.09
N TRP A 52 7.70 -9.27 -2.91
CA TRP A 52 6.55 -9.58 -3.73
C TRP A 52 5.46 -8.51 -3.59
N ALA A 53 5.13 -8.11 -2.36
CA ALA A 53 4.09 -7.13 -2.10
C ALA A 53 4.45 -5.75 -2.67
N LEU A 54 5.69 -5.29 -2.54
CA LEU A 54 6.16 -4.05 -3.17
C LEU A 54 6.00 -4.09 -4.70
N THR A 55 6.35 -5.22 -5.32
CA THR A 55 6.17 -5.43 -6.76
C THR A 55 4.68 -5.46 -7.15
N HIS A 56 3.84 -6.08 -6.32
CA HIS A 56 2.38 -6.13 -6.52
C HIS A 56 1.73 -4.75 -6.42
N PHE A 57 2.13 -3.92 -5.44
CA PHE A 57 1.67 -2.54 -5.29
C PHE A 57 1.91 -1.74 -6.57
N LYS A 58 3.13 -1.81 -7.09
CA LYS A 58 3.52 -1.09 -8.32
C LYS A 58 2.78 -1.60 -9.55
N ASN A 59 2.82 -2.91 -9.79
CA ASN A 59 2.44 -3.48 -11.09
C ASN A 59 0.95 -3.83 -11.19
N SER A 60 0.30 -4.12 -10.07
CA SER A 60 -1.12 -4.54 -10.05
C SER A 60 -2.04 -3.46 -9.51
N LEU A 61 -1.59 -2.68 -8.51
CA LEU A 61 -2.40 -1.60 -7.91
C LEU A 61 -2.04 -0.20 -8.42
N GLY A 62 -1.02 -0.08 -9.27
CA GLY A 62 -0.58 1.21 -9.81
C GLY A 62 -0.06 2.18 -8.75
N ALA A 63 0.39 1.69 -7.59
CA ALA A 63 0.94 2.53 -6.54
C ALA A 63 2.32 3.08 -6.93
N VAL A 64 2.63 4.28 -6.46
CA VAL A 64 4.00 4.81 -6.44
C VAL A 64 4.73 4.15 -5.27
N VAL A 65 5.84 3.46 -5.56
CA VAL A 65 6.66 2.78 -4.55
C VAL A 65 8.05 3.43 -4.51
N GLU A 66 8.43 4.01 -3.37
CA GLU A 66 9.67 4.81 -3.18
C GLU A 66 10.50 4.46 -1.94
#